data_AF-A0AAD7SCI7-F1
#
_entry.id   AF-A0AAD7SCI7-F1
#
_cell.length_a   1.000
_cell.length_b   1.000
_cell.length_c   1.000
_cell.angle_alpha   90.00
_cell.angle_beta   90.00
_cell.angle_gamma   90.00
#
_symmetry.space_group_name_H-M   'P 1'
#
loop_
_entity.id
_entity.type
_entity.pdbx_description
1 polymer ?
#
loop_
_entity_poly.entity_id
_entity_poly.type
_entity_poly.pdbx_seq_one_letter_code
_entity_poly.pdbx_strand_id
1 'polypeptide(L)' 'MERRSQGELKVTVGIDGSVYKLHLRFKDKFHKTVCELAPHCDITFIQSEEGSGRWAALISAVADKMADCILNQ' A
#
# COMPACT_ATOMS: atom_id res chain seq x y z
N MET A 1 -11.91 7.79 -24.89
CA MET A 1 -11.39 7.03 -23.73
C MET A 1 -9.96 6.63 -24.06
N GLU A 2 -9.01 7.49 -23.70
CA GLU A 2 -7.57 7.28 -24.00
C GLU A 2 -7.07 6.00 -23.33
N ARG A 3 -6.78 4.98 -24.13
CA ARG A 3 -5.87 3.90 -23.75
C ARG A 3 -4.46 4.45 -23.98
N ARG A 4 -3.97 5.28 -23.05
CA ARG A 4 -2.54 5.63 -23.02
C ARG A 4 -1.78 4.31 -23.00
N SER A 5 -0.87 4.15 -23.96
CA SER A 5 0.04 3.02 -24.13
C SER A 5 0.28 2.30 -22.80
N GLN A 6 -0.37 1.15 -22.60
CA GLN A 6 -0.43 0.48 -21.30
C GLN A 6 0.93 -0.18 -21.03
N GLY A 7 1.90 0.63 -20.60
CA GLY A 7 3.03 0.11 -19.84
C GLY A 7 2.47 -0.57 -18.59
N GLU A 8 3.03 -1.73 -18.27
CA GLU A 8 2.65 -2.49 -17.08
C GLU A 8 2.69 -1.59 -15.84
N LEU A 9 1.52 -1.40 -15.21
CA LEU A 9 1.38 -0.42 -14.15
C LEU A 9 1.87 -1.04 -12.85
N LYS A 10 3.01 -0.55 -12.34
CA LYS A 10 3.62 -1.06 -11.11
C LYS A 10 2.90 -0.54 -9.88
N VAL A 11 2.41 -1.44 -9.05
CA VAL A 11 1.65 -1.13 -7.83
C VAL A 11 2.21 -1.92 -6.66
N THR A 12 2.40 -1.26 -5.52
CA THR A 12 2.73 -1.92 -4.26
C THR A 12 1.57 -1.77 -3.29
N VAL A 13 1.10 -2.88 -2.72
CA VAL A 13 -0.04 -2.92 -1.80
C VAL A 13 0.44 -3.32 -0.41
N GLY A 14 0.31 -2.41 0.56
CA GLY A 14 0.50 -2.71 1.97
C GLY A 14 -0.70 -3.45 2.55
N ILE A 15 -0.47 -4.60 3.19
CA ILE A 15 -1.53 -5.46 3.75
C ILE A 15 -1.31 -5.65 5.25
N ASP A 16 -2.38 -5.52 6.01
CA ASP A 16 -2.46 -5.85 7.43
C ASP A 16 -3.75 -6.65 7.71
N GLY A 17 -3.83 -7.27 8.89
CA GLY A 17 -4.99 -8.04 9.34
C GLY A 17 -4.72 -9.54 9.52
N SER A 18 -5.31 -10.11 10.56
CA SER A 18 -5.07 -11.49 11.01
C SER A 18 -5.46 -12.54 9.96
N VAL A 19 -6.51 -12.33 9.17
CA VAL A 19 -6.93 -13.29 8.14
C VAL A 19 -5.85 -13.44 7.08
N TYR A 20 -5.25 -12.34 6.62
CA TYR A 20 -4.16 -12.39 5.66
C TYR A 20 -2.88 -13.00 6.25
N LYS A 21 -2.60 -12.71 7.53
CA LYS A 21 -1.39 -13.15 8.23
C LYS A 21 -1.44 -14.62 8.69
N LEU A 22 -2.60 -15.11 9.12
CA LEU A 22 -2.73 -16.38 9.86
C LEU A 22 -3.46 -17.47 9.08
N HIS A 23 -4.28 -17.12 8.09
CA HIS A 23 -5.05 -18.13 7.37
C HIS A 23 -4.23 -18.74 6.22
N LEU A 24 -3.91 -20.04 6.37
CA LEU A 24 -3.02 -20.83 5.50
C LEU A 24 -3.26 -20.70 3.98
N ARG A 25 -4.50 -20.42 3.56
CA ARG A 25 -4.89 -20.37 2.13
C ARG A 25 -5.43 -19.02 1.67
N PHE A 26 -5.59 -18.06 2.58
CA PHE A 26 -6.25 -16.81 2.22
C PHE A 26 -5.35 -15.96 1.33
N LYS A 27 -4.07 -15.84 1.71
CA LYS A 27 -3.05 -15.10 0.96
C LYS A 27 -2.99 -15.52 -0.51
N ASP A 28 -2.87 -16.82 -0.78
CA ASP A 28 -2.76 -17.33 -2.16
C ASP A 28 -4.03 -17.08 -2.98
N LYS A 29 -5.21 -17.30 -2.38
CA LYS A 29 -6.49 -17.02 -3.04
C LYS A 29 -6.64 -15.54 -3.35
N PHE A 30 -6.28 -14.68 -2.40
CA PHE A 30 -6.32 -13.23 -2.57
C PHE A 30 -5.39 -12.79 -3.72
N HIS A 31 -4.14 -13.25 -3.73
CA HIS A 31 -3.17 -12.92 -4.79
C HIS A 31 -3.68 -13.35 -6.16
N LYS A 32 -4.18 -14.59 -6.26
CA LYS A 32 -4.74 -15.13 -7.51
C LYS A 32 -5.91 -14.29 -8.02
N THR A 33 -6.90 -14.02 -7.16
CA THR A 33 -8.07 -13.22 -7.55
C THR A 33 -7.68 -11.81 -7.99
N VAL A 34 -6.74 -11.16 -7.31
CA VAL A 34 -6.28 -9.82 -7.69
C VAL A 34 -5.56 -9.83 -9.04
N CYS A 35 -4.69 -10.80 -9.31
CA CYS A 35 -4.04 -10.93 -10.62
C CYS A 35 -5.04 -11.20 -11.75
N GLU A 36 -6.09 -12.00 -11.51
CA GLU A 36 -7.16 -12.24 -12.48
C GLU A 36 -7.97 -10.96 -12.78
N LEU A 37 -8.18 -10.10 -11.78
CA LEU A 37 -8.92 -8.85 -11.92
C LEU A 37 -8.10 -7.69 -12.48
N ALA A 38 -6.77 -7.72 -12.31
CA ALA A 38 -5.86 -6.65 -12.72
C ALA A 38 -4.71 -7.18 -13.60
N PRO A 39 -5.00 -7.75 -14.79
CA PRO A 39 -4.01 -8.45 -15.62
C PRO A 39 -2.94 -7.54 -16.27
N HIS A 40 -3.08 -6.22 -16.16
CA HIS A 40 -2.15 -5.22 -16.71
C HIS A 40 -1.33 -4.49 -15.63
N CYS A 41 -1.38 -4.99 -14.40
CA CYS A 41 -0.68 -4.40 -13.26
C CYS A 41 0.38 -5.37 -12.74
N ASP A 42 1.58 -4.87 -12.49
CA ASP A 42 2.63 -5.58 -11.75
C ASP A 42 2.46 -5.26 -10.27
N ILE A 43 1.93 -6.22 -9.51
CA ILE A 43 1.48 -6.00 -8.13
C ILE A 43 2.43 -6.67 -7.14
N THR A 44 3.06 -5.86 -6.29
CA THR A 44 3.86 -6.32 -5.16
C THR A 44 3.06 -6.20 -3.86
N PHE A 45 2.89 -7.30 -3.12
CA PHE A 45 2.21 -7.29 -1.83
C PHE A 45 3.20 -7.26 -0.67
N ILE A 46 3.10 -6.26 0.19
CA ILE A 46 3.95 -6.09 1.38
C ILE A 46 3.10 -6.26 2.63
N GLN A 47 3.48 -7.20 3.50
CA GLN A 47 2.83 -7.37 4.79
C GLN A 47 3.39 -6.35 5.80
N SER A 48 2.51 -5.59 6.44
CA SER A 48 2.91 -4.61 7.46
C SER A 48 3.22 -5.31 8.79
N GLU A 49 4.45 -5.18 9.29
CA GLU A 49 4.87 -5.68 10.62
C GLU A 49 4.29 -4.81 11.76
N GLU A 50 4.41 -3.48 11.65
CA GLU A 50 3.92 -2.49 12.63
C GLU A 50 3.38 -1.24 11.92
N GLY A 51 2.52 -1.44 10.92
CA GLY A 51 2.07 -0.38 10.02
C GLY A 51 1.51 0.83 10.78
N SER A 52 0.49 0.62 11.60
CA SER A 52 -0.29 1.74 12.17
C SER A 52 0.53 2.73 12.99
N GLY A 53 1.44 2.26 13.86
CA GLY A 53 2.22 3.14 14.74
C GLY A 53 3.32 3.91 13.99
N ARG A 54 4.04 3.23 13.09
CA ARG A 54 5.12 3.85 12.31
C ARG A 54 4.59 4.86 11.30
N TRP A 55 3.47 4.55 10.64
CA TRP A 55 2.81 5.50 9.74
C TRP A 55 2.30 6.72 10.50
N ALA A 56 1.69 6.53 11.68
CA ALA A 56 1.23 7.65 12.51
C ALA A 56 2.39 8.56 12.94
N ALA A 57 3.51 7.99 13.39
CA ALA A 57 4.70 8.75 13.75
C ALA A 57 5.27 9.52 12.56
N LEU A 58 5.34 8.90 11.38
CA LEU A 58 5.83 9.53 10.16
C LEU A 58 4.96 10.73 9.76
N ILE A 59 3.63 10.56 9.71
CA ILE A 59 2.71 11.65 9.37
C ILE A 59 2.79 12.76 10.41
N SER A 60 2.88 12.43 11.70
CA SER A 60 3.05 13.42 12.77
C SER A 60 4.33 14.24 12.59
N ALA A 61 5.46 13.61 12.27
CA ALA A 61 6.73 14.32 12.05
C ALA A 61 6.68 15.26 10.83
N VAL A 62 6.00 14.84 9.75
CA VAL A 62 5.80 15.69 8.57
C VAL A 62 4.88 16.86 8.89
N ALA A 63 3.78 16.64 9.62
CA ALA A 63 2.87 17.69 10.06
C ALA A 63 3.57 18.71 10.97
N ASP A 64 4.38 18.23 11.92
CA ASP A 64 5.15 19.08 12.83
C ASP A 64 6.14 19.97 12.07
N LYS A 65 6.89 19.40 11.12
CA LYS A 65 7.80 20.17 10.26
C LYS A 65 7.06 21.20 9.40
N MET A 66 5.90 20.86 8.85
CA MET A 66 5.10 21.81 8.07
C MET A 66 4.56 22.93 8.95
N ALA A 67 4.12 22.63 10.17
CA ALA A 67 3.64 23.63 11.12
C ALA A 67 4.75 24.61 11.50
N ASP A 68 5.96 24.12 11.79
CA ASP A 68 7.14 24.97 12.05
C ASP A 68 7.46 25.87 10.83
N CYS A 69 7.44 25.31 9.61
CA CYS A 69 7.66 26.11 8.39
C CYS A 69 6.56 27.15 8.11
N ILE A 70 5.33 26.96 8.62
CA ILE A 70 4.20 27.89 8.43
C ILE A 70 4.18 28.95 9.54
N LEU A 71 4.59 28.59 10.76
CA LEU A 71 4.56 29.47 11.93
C LEU A 71 5.80 30.36 12.04
N ASN A 72 6.94 29.97 11.45
CA ASN A 72 8.19 30.74 11.44
C ASN A 72 8.43 31.52 10.13
N GLN A 73 7.37 31.95 9.42
CA GLN A 73 7.47 32.92 8.32
C GLN A 73 7.15 34.35 8.76
#